data_AF-A0A7W8VLT8-F1
#
_entry.id   AF-A0A7W8VLT8-F1
#
_cell.length_a   1.000
_cell.length_b   1.000
_cell.length_c   1.000
_cell.angle_alpha   90.00
_cell.angle_beta   90.00
_cell.angle_gamma   90.00
#
_symmetry.space_group_name_H-M   'P 1'
#
loop_
_entity.id
_entity.type
_entity.pdbx_description
1 polymer ?
#
loop_
_entity_poly.entity_id
_entity_poly.type
_entity_poly.pdbx_seq_one_letter_code
_entity_poly.pdbx_strand_id
1 'polypeptide(L)' 'MTTATIQIPDEKVALVKQLLKELGVTVTIKTTEKSPYDPKFVSKIKKADQEIEAGDTKKIPIADLWK' A
#
# COMPACT_ATOMS: atom_id res chain seq x y z
N MET A 1 -16.94 13.26 -14.63
CA MET A 1 -15.51 13.12 -14.94
C MET A 1 -15.28 11.74 -15.55
N THR A 2 -14.78 11.69 -16.77
CA THR A 2 -14.58 10.44 -17.51
C THR A 2 -13.16 9.95 -17.27
N THR A 3 -12.99 8.68 -16.90
CA THR A 3 -11.67 8.09 -16.64
C THR A 3 -11.35 7.07 -17.72
N ALA A 4 -10.17 7.18 -18.33
CA ALA A 4 -9.66 6.21 -19.30
C ALA A 4 -8.47 5.45 -18.68
N THR A 5 -8.42 4.13 -18.88
CA THR A 5 -7.31 3.28 -18.44
C THR A 5 -6.53 2.82 -19.67
N ILE A 6 -5.22 3.06 -19.69
CA ILE A 6 -4.35 2.76 -20.83
C ILE A 6 -3.22 1.84 -20.33
N GLN A 7 -3.02 0.71 -21.00
CA GLN A 7 -1.88 -0.18 -20.74
C GLN A 7 -0.71 0.26 -21.61
N ILE A 8 0.44 0.50 -20.98
CA ILE A 8 1.64 1.01 -21.65
C ILE A 8 2.81 0.11 -21.22
N PRO A 9 3.70 -0.30 -22.14
CA PRO A 9 4.93 -1.01 -21.77
C PRO A 9 5.78 -0.18 -20.80
N ASP A 10 6.38 -0.83 -19.79
CA ASP A 10 7.18 -0.18 -18.73
C ASP A 10 8.23 0.80 -19.27
N GLU A 11 8.92 0.42 -20.35
CA GLU A 11 9.95 1.23 -21.00
C GLU A 11 9.44 2.57 -21.53
N LYS A 12 8.12 2.68 -21.80
CA LYS A 12 7.50 3.88 -22.38
C LYS A 12 6.71 4.71 -21.36
N VAL A 13 6.64 4.28 -20.10
CA VAL A 13 5.88 4.98 -19.05
C VAL A 13 6.42 6.39 -18.81
N ALA A 14 7.75 6.57 -18.82
CA ALA A 14 8.37 7.88 -18.61
C ALA A 14 8.00 8.88 -19.71
N LEU A 15 8.03 8.43 -20.97
CA LEU A 15 7.72 9.25 -22.13
C LEU A 15 6.24 9.68 -22.14
N VAL A 16 5.34 8.74 -21.85
CA VAL A 16 3.90 9.02 -21.80
C VAL A 16 3.54 9.91 -20.61
N LYS A 17 4.20 9.73 -19.46
CA LYS A 17 4.03 10.60 -18.28
C LYS A 17 4.43 12.04 -18.57
N GLN A 18 5.50 12.25 -19.33
CA GLN A 18 5.95 13.59 -19.71
C GLN A 18 4.96 14.27 -20.65
N LEU A 19 4.52 13.56 -21.69
CA LEU A 19 3.49 14.05 -22.63
C LEU A 19 2.18 14.42 -21.89
N LEU A 20 1.70 13.55 -21.00
CA LEU A 20 0.47 13.79 -20.26
C LEU A 20 0.57 14.97 -19.29
N LYS A 21 1.76 15.21 -18.70
CA LYS A 21 2.01 16.41 -17.88
C LYS A 21 1.94 17.69 -18.71
N GLU A 22 2.49 17.69 -19.92
CA GLU A 22 2.41 18.85 -20.83
C GLU A 22 0.97 19.13 -21.27
N LEU A 23 0.15 18.08 -21.41
CA LEU A 23 -1.29 18.21 -21.67
C LEU A 23 -2.12 18.58 -20.42
N GLY A 24 -1.48 18.79 -19.26
CA GLY A 24 -2.16 19.15 -18.00
C GLY A 24 -3.00 18.01 -17.40
N VAL A 25 -2.77 16.77 -17.82
CA VAL A 25 -3.51 15.60 -17.34
C VAL A 25 -2.87 15.08 -16.06
N THR A 26 -3.69 14.84 -15.04
CA THR A 26 -3.25 14.18 -13.81
C THR A 26 -3.11 12.68 -14.07
N VAL A 27 -1.86 12.19 -14.07
CA VAL A 27 -1.55 10.77 -14.30
C VAL A 27 -1.53 10.03 -12.96
N THR A 28 -2.52 9.17 -12.75
CA THR A 28 -2.55 8.24 -11.61
C THR A 28 -1.97 6.90 -12.03
N ILE A 29 -0.68 6.69 -11.75
CA ILE A 29 -0.03 5.41 -12.00
C ILE A 29 -0.49 4.45 -10.90
N LYS A 30 -1.39 3.53 -11.24
CA LYS A 30 -1.66 2.36 -10.41
C LYS A 30 -0.54 1.36 -10.66
N THR A 31 0.61 1.55 -10.00
CA THR A 31 1.61 0.49 -9.91
C THR A 31 0.90 -0.71 -9.31
N THR A 32 0.68 -1.73 -10.14
CA THR A 32 0.23 -3.04 -9.68
C THR A 32 1.44 -3.77 -9.11
N GLU A 33 2.16 -3.12 -8.20
CA GLU A 33 2.97 -3.82 -7.23
C GLU A 33 1.96 -4.52 -6.32
N LYS A 34 1.57 -5.74 -6.71
CA LYS A 34 0.90 -6.64 -5.78
C LYS A 34 1.85 -6.76 -4.61
N SER A 35 1.54 -6.04 -3.52
CA SER A 35 2.26 -6.20 -2.25
C SER A 35 2.39 -7.69 -2.00
N PRO A 36 3.61 -8.21 -1.72
CA PRO A 36 3.79 -9.62 -1.43
C PRO A 36 3.02 -10.05 -0.17
N TYR A 37 2.56 -9.09 0.62
CA TYR A 37 1.75 -9.30 1.80
C TYR A 37 0.27 -9.15 1.52
N ASP A 38 -0.51 -10.09 2.08
CA ASP A 38 -1.96 -10.05 2.08
C ASP A 38 -2.47 -8.76 2.78
N PRO A 39 -3.42 -8.02 2.17
CA PRO A 39 -3.94 -6.78 2.76
C PRO A 39 -4.57 -6.98 4.15
N LYS A 40 -5.21 -8.11 4.42
CA LYS A 40 -5.79 -8.39 5.74
C LYS A 40 -4.69 -8.61 6.78
N PHE A 41 -3.58 -9.21 6.39
CA PHE A 41 -2.40 -9.33 7.25
C PHE A 41 -1.87 -7.94 7.64
N VAL A 42 -1.69 -7.04 6.67
CA VAL A 42 -1.24 -5.67 6.93
C VAL A 42 -2.22 -4.91 7.85
N SER A 43 -3.53 -5.07 7.63
CA SER A 43 -4.54 -4.47 8.51
C SER A 43 -4.48 -4.97 9.95
N LYS A 44 -4.18 -6.26 10.17
CA LYS A 44 -4.00 -6.81 11.52
C LYS A 44 -2.79 -6.21 12.23
N ILE A 45 -1.66 -6.06 11.54
CA ILE A 45 -0.45 -5.46 12.11
C ILE A 45 -0.72 -4.01 12.52
N LYS A 46 -1.31 -3.21 11.63
CA LYS A 46 -1.66 -1.82 11.95
C LYS A 46 -2.61 -1.71 13.15
N LYS A 47 -3.57 -2.63 13.27
CA LYS A 47 -4.48 -2.66 14.43
C LYS A 47 -3.71 -2.98 15.71
N ALA A 48 -2.78 -3.93 15.67
CA ALA A 48 -1.93 -4.27 16.81
C ALA A 48 -1.05 -3.09 17.23
N ASP A 49 -0.47 -2.34 16.28
CA ASP A 49 0.30 -1.13 16.59
C ASP A 49 -0.57 -0.09 17.32
N GLN A 50 -1.80 0.14 16.85
CA GLN A 50 -2.75 1.04 17.51
C GLN A 50 -3.15 0.57 18.92
N GLU A 51 -3.33 -0.73 19.11
CA GLU A 51 -3.65 -1.31 20.43
C GLU A 51 -2.45 -1.16 21.39
N ILE A 52 -1.22 -1.27 20.90
CA ILE A 52 0.00 -0.97 21.67
C ILE A 52 0.06 0.51 22.05
N GLU A 53 -0.16 1.43 21.10
CA GLU A 53 -0.16 2.88 21.36
C GLU A 53 -1.27 3.29 22.34
N ALA A 54 -2.43 2.66 22.27
CA ALA A 54 -3.55 2.90 23.17
C ALA A 54 -3.35 2.26 24.56
N GLY A 55 -2.32 1.43 24.74
CA GLY A 55 -2.07 0.68 25.98
C GLY A 55 -3.04 -0.49 26.20
N ASP A 56 -3.82 -0.89 25.19
CA ASP A 56 -4.71 -2.05 25.22
C ASP A 56 -3.94 -3.33 24.90
N THR A 57 -2.92 -3.61 25.72
CA THR A 57 -2.08 -4.81 25.60
C THR A 57 -1.91 -5.49 26.93
N LYS A 58 -1.76 -6.82 26.90
CA LYS A 58 -1.47 -7.62 28.08
C LYS A 58 0.00 -7.97 28.11
N LYS A 59 0.67 -7.64 29.22
CA LYS A 59 2.03 -8.09 29.47
C LYS A 59 2.00 -9.54 29.93
N ILE A 60 2.64 -10.42 29.17
CA ILE A 60 2.79 -11.83 29.51
C ILE A 60 4.25 -12.06 29.94
N PRO A 61 4.51 -12.66 31.13
CA PRO A 61 5.85 -13.06 31.52
C PRO A 61 6.43 -14.08 30.53
N ILE A 62 7.75 -14.05 30.30
CA ILE A 62 8.39 -14.93 29.31
C ILE A 62 8.23 -16.42 29.66
N ALA A 63 8.11 -16.74 30.95
CA ALA A 63 7.86 -18.10 31.44
C ALA A 63 6.45 -18.63 31.09
N ASP A 64 5.48 -17.74 30.84
CA ASP A 64 4.11 -18.10 30.45
C ASP A 64 3.91 -18.19 28.93
N LEU A 65 4.90 -17.77 28.11
CA LEU A 65 4.81 -17.83 26.64
C LEU A 65 4.94 -19.24 26.07
N TRP A 66 5.46 -20.19 26.84
CA TRP A 66 5.81 -21.55 26.39
C TRP A 66 4.99 -22.65 27.10
N LYS A 67 3.82 -22.30 27.66
CA LYS A 67 2.89 -23.26 28.28
C LYS A 67 2.13 -24.09 27.25
#